data_AF-A0AAX0X277-F1
#
_entry.id   AF-A0AAX0X277-F1
#
_cell.length_a   1.000
_cell.length_b   1.000
_cell.length_c   1.000
_cell.angle_alpha   90.00
_cell.angle_beta   90.00
_cell.angle_gamma   90.00
#
_symmetry.space_group_name_H-M   'P 1'
#
loop_
_entity.id
_entity.type
_entity.pdbx_description
1 polymer ?
#
loop_
_entity_poly.entity_id
_entity_poly.type
_entity_poly.pdbx_seq_one_letter_code
_entity_poly.pdbx_strand_id
1 'polypeptide(L)'
;MEGYLVYAVSDSAVFSVVDDSDQSVGFPWSMIFNDVPGITETSTNPPDNCDGATNGSCNTGVLFSFYEGGQASPASDLCFQIPSDNTGPVAPGTWYLPAICELGIFTSGAGGTSANCPANTPNIATNLYSLGFLPELSLNGRYWSSTESSADPTNNAWFQEFFANGVSTQGNIIKSNTYGVRCARVFGLS
;
A
#
# COMPACT_ATOMS: atom_id res chain seq x y z
N MET A 1 -18.29 1.38 -11.84
CA MET A 1 -17.06 2.14 -11.53
C MET A 1 -17.32 3.64 -11.57
N GLU A 2 -18.53 4.13 -11.23
CA GLU A 2 -18.70 5.56 -11.02
C GLU A 2 -18.11 5.92 -9.66
N GLY A 3 -17.31 6.99 -9.60
CA GLY A 3 -16.75 7.50 -8.35
C GLY A 3 -15.53 6.75 -7.80
N TYR A 4 -14.64 6.23 -8.66
CA TYR A 4 -13.32 5.77 -8.20
C TYR A 4 -12.22 6.27 -9.13
N LEU A 5 -11.04 6.54 -8.57
CA LEU A 5 -9.82 6.83 -9.34
C LEU A 5 -9.07 5.52 -9.62
N VAL A 6 -8.88 5.23 -10.91
CA VAL A 6 -8.18 4.04 -11.40
C VAL A 6 -6.69 4.33 -11.53
N TYR A 7 -5.84 3.58 -10.83
CA TYR A 7 -4.38 3.71 -10.95
C TYR A 7 -3.73 2.59 -11.77
N ALA A 8 -4.41 1.45 -11.98
CA ALA A 8 -3.89 0.36 -12.79
C ALA A 8 -4.99 -0.37 -13.56
N VAL A 9 -4.63 -0.92 -14.71
CA VAL A 9 -5.45 -1.82 -15.54
C VAL A 9 -4.58 -3.01 -15.92
N SER A 10 -4.89 -4.19 -15.41
CA SER A 10 -4.11 -5.41 -15.66
C SER A 10 -4.70 -6.28 -16.77
N ASP A 11 -5.99 -6.15 -17.05
CA ASP A 11 -6.70 -6.72 -18.18
C ASP A 11 -7.87 -5.78 -18.56
N SER A 12 -8.47 -5.98 -19.72
CA SER A 12 -9.68 -5.33 -20.23
C SER A 12 -10.85 -5.25 -19.24
N ALA A 13 -10.87 -6.11 -18.23
CA ALA A 13 -11.92 -6.20 -17.21
C ALA A 13 -11.42 -6.07 -15.77
N VAL A 14 -10.12 -5.83 -15.56
CA VAL A 14 -9.50 -5.80 -14.22
C VAL A 14 -8.86 -4.44 -13.94
N PHE A 15 -9.41 -3.75 -12.95
CA PHE A 15 -9.07 -2.37 -12.62
C PHE A 15 -8.67 -2.27 -11.15
N SER A 16 -7.53 -1.65 -10.87
CA SER A 16 -7.15 -1.28 -9.50
C SER A 16 -7.50 0.18 -9.24
N VAL A 17 -8.21 0.41 -8.15
CA VAL A 17 -8.66 1.73 -7.72
C VAL A 17 -8.12 2.08 -6.34
N VAL A 18 -8.13 3.37 -6.03
CA VAL A 18 -7.92 3.87 -4.67
C VAL A 18 -9.26 4.29 -4.05
N ASP A 19 -9.32 4.22 -2.71
CA ASP A 19 -10.42 4.80 -1.92
C ASP A 19 -10.50 6.31 -2.18
N ASP A 20 -11.65 6.94 -2.01
CA ASP A 20 -11.86 8.37 -2.26
C ASP A 20 -11.30 9.25 -1.14
N SER A 21 -11.10 8.66 0.05
CA SER A 21 -10.57 9.37 1.22
C SER A 21 -9.35 8.66 1.79
N ASP A 22 -8.45 9.46 2.36
CA ASP A 22 -7.42 8.93 3.23
C ASP A 22 -8.05 8.46 4.54
N GLN A 23 -7.60 7.31 5.01
CA GLN A 23 -7.79 6.93 6.41
C GLN A 23 -6.76 7.73 7.24
N SER A 24 -6.96 9.05 7.36
CA SER A 24 -6.05 9.97 8.05
C SER A 24 -6.46 10.12 9.52
N VAL A 25 -5.62 9.91 10.54
CA VAL A 25 -4.21 10.32 10.73
C VAL A 25 -3.41 9.33 11.60
N GLY A 26 -2.13 9.15 11.24
CA GLY A 26 -1.07 8.76 12.17
C GLY A 26 -1.11 7.30 12.65
N PHE A 27 -1.16 6.36 11.72
CA PHE A 27 -1.20 4.94 12.08
C PHE A 27 0.18 4.31 12.06
N PRO A 28 0.52 3.48 13.06
CA PRO A 28 1.67 2.61 12.96
C PRO A 28 1.40 1.51 11.93
N TRP A 29 2.45 1.07 11.25
CA TRP A 29 2.39 -0.12 10.40
C TRP A 29 2.08 -1.36 11.24
N SER A 30 2.77 -1.48 12.38
CA SER A 30 2.48 -2.47 13.42
C SER A 30 2.91 -1.95 14.79
N MET A 31 2.19 -2.38 15.82
CA MET A 31 2.53 -2.14 17.23
C MET A 31 3.41 -3.25 17.81
N ILE A 32 3.65 -4.33 17.06
CA ILE A 32 4.48 -5.46 17.45
C ILE A 32 5.68 -5.55 16.50
N PHE A 33 6.88 -5.62 17.09
CA PHE A 33 8.14 -5.72 16.36
C PHE A 33 8.48 -7.20 16.14
N ASN A 34 7.99 -7.74 15.03
CA ASN A 34 8.24 -9.10 14.61
C ASN A 34 8.36 -9.12 13.09
N ASP A 35 9.10 -10.10 12.59
CA ASP A 35 9.11 -10.48 11.17
C ASP A 35 7.76 -11.09 10.80
N VAL A 36 7.17 -10.62 9.69
CA VAL A 36 5.98 -11.20 9.06
C VAL A 36 6.45 -11.89 7.77
N PRO A 37 6.58 -13.23 7.76
CA PRO A 37 7.19 -13.92 6.64
C PRO A 37 6.45 -13.75 5.31
N GLY A 38 7.20 -13.58 4.23
CA GLY A 38 6.70 -13.66 2.86
C GLY A 38 6.07 -12.37 2.31
N ILE A 39 6.24 -11.23 2.97
CA ILE A 39 5.71 -9.92 2.52
C ILE A 39 6.78 -8.83 2.39
N THR A 40 8.06 -9.22 2.30
CA THR A 40 9.16 -8.27 2.09
C THR A 40 9.24 -7.81 0.64
N GLU A 41 9.92 -6.71 0.35
CA GLU A 41 10.15 -6.25 -1.04
C GLU A 41 10.95 -7.25 -1.89
N THR A 42 11.57 -8.25 -1.26
CA THR A 42 12.30 -9.33 -1.95
C THR A 42 11.51 -10.64 -2.05
N SER A 43 10.34 -10.73 -1.42
CA SER A 43 9.50 -11.93 -1.43
C SER A 43 8.84 -12.11 -2.80
N THR A 44 8.91 -13.33 -3.35
CA THR A 44 8.35 -13.66 -4.67
C THR A 44 7.38 -14.81 -4.55
N ASN A 45 6.34 -14.82 -5.39
CA ASN A 45 5.44 -15.96 -5.50
C ASN A 45 5.64 -16.67 -6.86
N PRO A 46 6.25 -17.88 -6.90
CA PRO A 46 6.87 -18.66 -5.80
C PRO A 46 8.30 -18.17 -5.41
N PRO A 47 8.90 -18.59 -4.26
CA PRO A 47 8.46 -19.64 -3.32
C PRO A 47 7.59 -19.18 -2.15
N ASP A 48 7.45 -17.87 -1.93
CA ASP A 48 6.58 -17.31 -0.90
C ASP A 48 5.12 -17.32 -1.36
N ASN A 49 4.21 -17.04 -0.42
CA ASN A 49 2.78 -16.95 -0.73
C ASN A 49 2.43 -15.67 -1.51
N CYS A 50 3.20 -14.59 -1.31
CA CYS A 50 2.95 -13.28 -1.90
C CYS A 50 4.17 -12.78 -2.68
N ASP A 51 3.92 -11.95 -3.70
CA ASP A 51 4.94 -11.03 -4.20
C ASP A 51 4.88 -9.78 -3.32
N GLY A 52 5.81 -9.66 -2.38
CA GLY A 52 5.70 -8.67 -1.31
C GLY A 52 5.86 -7.24 -1.80
N ALA A 53 6.54 -7.03 -2.93
CA ALA A 53 6.70 -5.71 -3.52
C ALA A 53 5.46 -5.25 -4.31
N THR A 54 4.70 -6.17 -4.90
CA THR A 54 3.68 -5.83 -5.90
C THR A 54 2.27 -6.38 -5.64
N ASN A 55 2.04 -7.17 -4.59
CA ASN A 55 0.73 -7.77 -4.29
C ASN A 55 0.20 -7.34 -2.91
N GLY A 56 -0.31 -6.11 -2.82
CA GLY A 56 -0.79 -5.54 -1.56
C GLY A 56 -2.01 -6.27 -0.99
N SER A 57 -2.86 -6.84 -1.84
CA SER A 57 -3.99 -7.66 -1.41
C SER A 57 -3.53 -8.91 -0.66
N CYS A 58 -2.54 -9.63 -1.20
CA CYS A 58 -1.94 -10.79 -0.55
C CYS A 58 -1.24 -10.40 0.75
N ASN A 59 -0.40 -9.35 0.72
CA ASN A 59 0.31 -8.86 1.92
C ASN A 59 -0.64 -8.48 3.05
N THR A 60 -1.71 -7.74 2.73
CA THR A 60 -2.72 -7.32 3.70
C THR A 60 -3.44 -8.53 4.31
N GLY A 61 -3.75 -9.56 3.51
CA GLY A 61 -4.33 -10.81 3.99
C GLY A 61 -3.39 -11.59 4.92
N VAL A 62 -2.09 -11.61 4.61
CA VAL A 62 -1.07 -12.20 5.50
C VAL A 62 -0.98 -11.43 6.81
N LEU A 63 -0.90 -10.09 6.78
CA LEU A 63 -0.86 -9.25 7.97
C LEU A 63 -2.07 -9.46 8.88
N PHE A 64 -3.28 -9.45 8.30
CA PHE A 64 -4.51 -9.66 9.05
C PHE A 64 -4.54 -11.04 9.72
N SER A 65 -4.10 -12.08 9.00
CA SER A 65 -4.05 -13.46 9.53
C SER A 65 -2.95 -13.63 10.58
N PHE A 66 -1.79 -13.02 10.38
CA PHE A 66 -0.64 -13.10 11.27
C PHE A 66 -0.94 -12.47 12.63
N TYR A 67 -1.64 -11.34 12.64
CA TYR A 67 -2.01 -10.62 13.87
C TYR A 67 -3.39 -10.99 14.44
N GLU A 68 -3.82 -12.24 14.21
CA GLU A 68 -5.06 -12.83 14.75
C GLU A 68 -6.31 -11.94 14.56
N GLY A 69 -6.51 -11.41 13.36
CA GLY A 69 -7.66 -10.57 13.04
C GLY A 69 -7.43 -9.06 13.24
N GLY A 70 -6.17 -8.63 13.18
CA GLY A 70 -5.85 -7.22 13.07
C GLY A 70 -5.77 -6.45 14.39
N GLN A 71 -5.29 -7.10 15.45
CA GLN A 71 -5.12 -6.41 16.73
C GLN A 71 -3.84 -5.56 16.79
N ALA A 72 -2.93 -5.76 15.85
CA ALA A 72 -1.56 -5.24 15.93
C ALA A 72 -1.00 -4.63 14.64
N SER A 73 -1.71 -4.64 13.49
CA SER A 73 -1.29 -3.93 12.27
C SER A 73 -2.32 -2.87 11.83
N PRO A 74 -2.41 -1.75 12.58
CA PRO A 74 -3.47 -0.77 12.37
C PRO A 74 -3.57 -0.27 10.92
N ALA A 75 -2.43 -0.12 10.22
CA ALA A 75 -2.43 0.33 8.83
C ALA A 75 -3.12 -0.66 7.87
N SER A 76 -2.84 -1.97 7.97
CA SER A 76 -3.49 -2.95 7.08
C SER A 76 -4.94 -3.18 7.46
N ASP A 77 -5.24 -3.15 8.75
CA ASP A 77 -6.56 -3.46 9.29
C ASP A 77 -7.60 -2.40 8.90
N LEU A 78 -7.18 -1.13 8.84
CA LEU A 78 -8.01 -0.03 8.34
C LEU A 78 -8.54 -0.31 6.95
N CYS A 79 -7.71 -0.87 6.06
CA CYS A 79 -8.13 -1.21 4.72
C CYS A 79 -8.91 -2.53 4.69
N PHE A 80 -8.41 -3.56 5.37
CA PHE A 80 -9.01 -4.89 5.34
C PHE A 80 -10.46 -4.90 5.88
N GLN A 81 -10.77 -4.04 6.85
CA GLN A 81 -12.06 -4.02 7.55
C GLN A 81 -13.05 -2.98 7.02
N ILE A 82 -12.78 -2.30 5.90
CA ILE A 82 -13.74 -1.35 5.30
C ILE A 82 -15.08 -2.07 5.06
N PRO A 83 -16.19 -1.67 5.70
CA PRO A 83 -17.44 -2.43 5.67
C PRO A 83 -18.35 -2.06 4.49
N SER A 84 -18.12 -0.89 3.87
CA SER A 84 -18.91 -0.38 2.77
C SER A 84 -18.13 0.66 1.97
N ASP A 85 -18.41 0.76 0.68
CA ASP A 85 -17.88 1.79 -0.21
C ASP A 85 -19.00 2.34 -1.14
N ASN A 86 -18.64 3.07 -2.20
CA ASN A 86 -19.60 3.66 -3.16
C ASN A 86 -20.47 2.61 -3.88
N THR A 87 -20.17 1.31 -3.75
CA THR A 87 -20.95 0.19 -4.29
C THR A 87 -21.89 -0.46 -3.26
N GLY A 88 -21.86 -0.01 -2.01
CA GLY A 88 -22.64 -0.57 -0.90
C GLY A 88 -21.78 -1.40 0.06
N PRO A 89 -22.38 -2.34 0.82
CA PRO A 89 -21.64 -3.21 1.73
C PRO A 89 -20.62 -4.08 0.99
N VAL A 90 -19.42 -4.23 1.56
CA VAL A 90 -18.35 -5.05 1.00
C VAL A 90 -17.81 -6.03 2.05
N ALA A 91 -17.27 -7.15 1.59
CA ALA A 91 -16.70 -8.15 2.48
C ALA A 91 -15.31 -7.71 3.01
N PRO A 92 -14.89 -8.14 4.20
CA PRO A 92 -13.51 -7.96 4.65
C PRO A 92 -12.50 -8.49 3.63
N GLY A 93 -11.37 -7.79 3.49
CA GLY A 93 -10.33 -8.08 2.49
C GLY A 93 -10.66 -7.63 1.07
N THR A 94 -11.82 -6.99 0.87
CA THR A 94 -12.17 -6.34 -0.40
C THR A 94 -11.24 -5.15 -0.69
N TRP A 95 -10.96 -4.37 0.34
CA TRP A 95 -9.97 -3.30 0.33
C TRP A 95 -8.67 -3.78 0.99
N TYR A 96 -7.54 -3.27 0.53
CA TYR A 96 -6.22 -3.66 1.01
C TYR A 96 -5.29 -2.46 1.11
N LEU A 97 -4.25 -2.61 1.92
CA LEU A 97 -3.14 -1.67 1.99
C LEU A 97 -2.19 -1.96 0.81
N PRO A 98 -1.97 -1.01 -0.12
CA PRO A 98 -1.13 -1.24 -1.30
C PRO A 98 0.27 -1.71 -0.93
N ALA A 99 0.84 -2.60 -1.73
CA ALA A 99 2.26 -2.91 -1.66
C ALA A 99 3.09 -1.70 -2.11
N ILE A 100 4.37 -1.66 -1.76
CA ILE A 100 5.20 -0.49 -1.99
C ILE A 100 5.26 -0.07 -3.47
N CYS A 101 5.27 -1.05 -4.39
CA CYS A 101 5.28 -0.76 -5.82
C CYS A 101 3.90 -0.44 -6.41
N GLU A 102 2.81 -0.74 -5.72
CA GLU A 102 1.47 -0.26 -6.09
C GLU A 102 1.28 1.20 -5.62
N LEU A 103 1.92 1.59 -4.51
CA LEU A 103 1.84 2.93 -3.96
C LEU A 103 2.71 3.93 -4.74
N GLY A 104 3.92 3.55 -5.09
CA GLY A 104 4.82 4.39 -5.89
C GLY A 104 6.14 3.73 -6.25
N ILE A 105 7.03 4.50 -6.88
CA ILE A 105 8.38 4.07 -7.24
C ILE A 105 9.43 4.97 -6.59
N PHE A 106 10.66 4.48 -6.53
CA PHE A 106 11.82 5.28 -6.11
C PHE A 106 12.15 6.35 -7.15
N THR A 107 12.32 7.59 -6.70
CA THR A 107 12.79 8.70 -7.54
C THR A 107 14.21 9.07 -7.13
N SER A 108 15.16 8.89 -8.05
CA SER A 108 16.55 9.27 -7.82
C SER A 108 16.69 10.77 -7.54
N GLY A 109 17.48 11.11 -6.52
CA GLY A 109 17.69 12.50 -6.09
C GLY A 109 16.64 13.05 -5.11
N ALA A 110 15.59 12.29 -4.80
CA ALA A 110 14.55 12.69 -3.84
C ALA A 110 14.81 12.25 -2.38
N GLY A 111 15.97 11.65 -2.10
CA GLY A 111 16.41 11.33 -0.72
C GLY A 111 15.84 10.04 -0.11
N GLY A 112 15.35 9.10 -0.93
CA GLY A 112 14.77 7.83 -0.48
C GLY A 112 15.64 6.59 -0.69
N THR A 113 15.02 5.42 -0.52
CA THR A 113 15.59 4.09 -0.82
C THR A 113 14.74 3.37 -1.87
N SER A 114 15.32 2.41 -2.59
CA SER A 114 14.62 1.67 -3.66
C SER A 114 14.14 0.31 -3.18
N ALA A 115 12.84 0.04 -3.30
CA ALA A 115 12.25 -1.29 -3.15
C ALA A 115 12.42 -2.16 -4.42
N ASN A 116 13.13 -1.65 -5.43
CA ASN A 116 13.43 -2.33 -6.70
C ASN A 116 12.19 -2.78 -7.46
N CYS A 117 11.17 -1.93 -7.50
CA CYS A 117 9.95 -2.18 -8.25
C CYS A 117 10.24 -2.51 -9.72
N PRO A 118 9.52 -3.49 -10.31
CA PRO A 118 9.63 -3.76 -11.72
C PRO A 118 9.40 -2.51 -12.57
N ALA A 119 10.11 -2.42 -13.69
CA ALA A 119 9.95 -1.30 -14.60
C ALA A 119 8.50 -1.25 -15.12
N ASN A 120 7.95 -0.04 -15.21
CA ASN A 120 6.59 0.23 -15.67
C ASN A 120 5.46 -0.37 -14.80
N THR A 121 5.73 -0.76 -13.55
CA THR A 121 4.66 -1.13 -12.61
C THR A 121 3.68 0.04 -12.45
N PRO A 122 2.39 -0.12 -12.82
CA PRO A 122 1.38 0.90 -12.59
C PRO A 122 1.23 1.16 -11.09
N ASN A 123 1.20 2.42 -10.70
CA ASN A 123 1.18 2.81 -9.30
C ASN A 123 0.45 4.13 -9.09
N ILE A 124 0.01 4.35 -7.84
CA ILE A 124 -0.76 5.53 -7.43
C ILE A 124 0.05 6.81 -7.65
N ALA A 125 1.34 6.81 -7.33
CA ALA A 125 2.18 7.99 -7.48
C ALA A 125 2.29 8.49 -8.92
N THR A 126 2.59 7.61 -9.89
CA THR A 126 2.79 8.04 -11.28
C THR A 126 1.47 8.25 -12.00
N ASN A 127 0.45 7.41 -11.75
CA ASN A 127 -0.77 7.42 -12.56
C ASN A 127 -1.87 8.33 -12.01
N LEU A 128 -1.76 8.78 -10.76
CA LEU A 128 -2.71 9.72 -10.15
C LEU A 128 -2.00 10.95 -9.62
N TYR A 129 -1.10 10.79 -8.64
CA TYR A 129 -0.52 11.91 -7.91
C TYR A 129 0.27 12.88 -8.80
N SER A 130 1.17 12.35 -9.63
CA SER A 130 2.01 13.18 -10.52
C SER A 130 1.20 13.96 -11.57
N LEU A 131 -0.04 13.52 -11.84
CA LEU A 131 -0.98 14.15 -12.77
C LEU A 131 -1.90 15.18 -12.09
N GLY A 132 -1.72 15.43 -10.79
CA GLY A 132 -2.50 16.41 -10.03
C GLY A 132 -3.77 15.87 -9.37
N PHE A 133 -4.02 14.55 -9.45
CA PHE A 133 -5.01 13.91 -8.61
C PHE A 133 -4.44 13.68 -7.21
N LEU A 134 -5.31 13.49 -6.21
CA LEU A 134 -4.90 13.20 -4.84
C LEU A 134 -3.91 14.21 -4.21
N PRO A 135 -4.09 15.54 -4.38
CA PRO A 135 -3.15 16.53 -3.85
C PRO A 135 -2.99 16.44 -2.32
N GLU A 136 -3.97 15.88 -1.62
CA GLU A 136 -3.94 15.63 -0.18
C GLU A 136 -2.80 14.70 0.26
N LEU A 137 -2.29 13.84 -0.62
CA LEU A 137 -1.15 12.96 -0.30
C LEU A 137 0.10 13.76 0.11
N SER A 138 0.28 14.95 -0.48
CA SER A 138 1.40 15.84 -0.14
C SER A 138 1.29 16.45 1.26
N LEU A 139 0.09 16.52 1.83
CA LEU A 139 -0.18 17.15 3.13
C LEU A 139 0.22 16.23 4.28
N ASN A 140 -0.06 14.93 4.14
CA ASN A 140 0.38 13.92 5.11
C ASN A 140 1.83 13.48 4.85
N GLY A 141 2.34 13.67 3.63
CA GLY A 141 3.70 13.39 3.23
C GLY A 141 3.95 11.89 3.08
N ARG A 142 3.91 11.12 4.15
CA ARG A 142 4.26 9.69 4.14
C ARG A 142 3.04 8.80 4.31
N TYR A 143 3.02 7.71 3.54
CA TYR A 143 1.97 6.69 3.55
C TYR A 143 2.57 5.30 3.66
N TRP A 144 2.04 4.52 4.60
CA TRP A 144 2.44 3.12 4.74
C TRP A 144 2.05 2.31 3.51
N SER A 145 2.91 1.35 3.17
CA SER A 145 2.58 0.23 2.29
C SER A 145 2.41 -1.04 3.12
N SER A 146 1.87 -2.11 2.55
CA SER A 146 1.82 -3.43 3.19
C SER A 146 3.13 -4.20 3.13
N THR A 147 4.18 -3.63 2.51
CA THR A 147 5.46 -4.30 2.30
C THR A 147 6.37 -4.11 3.52
N GLU A 148 6.87 -5.22 4.06
CA GLU A 148 7.88 -5.23 5.12
C GLU A 148 9.29 -5.02 4.54
N SER A 149 10.23 -4.46 5.31
CA SER A 149 11.59 -4.21 4.83
C SER A 149 12.49 -5.43 5.03
N SER A 150 12.99 -6.05 3.96
CA SER A 150 13.93 -7.20 4.01
C SER A 150 15.24 -6.88 4.74
N ALA A 151 15.65 -5.60 4.77
CA ALA A 151 16.86 -5.16 5.45
C ALA A 151 16.79 -5.26 6.98
N ASP A 152 15.58 -5.14 7.56
CA ASP A 152 15.31 -5.27 9.00
C ASP A 152 13.81 -5.58 9.19
N PRO A 153 13.37 -6.81 8.89
CA PRO A 153 11.95 -7.16 8.84
C PRO A 153 11.29 -7.07 10.21
N THR A 154 12.06 -7.25 11.29
CA THR A 154 11.52 -7.12 12.64
C THR A 154 11.11 -5.68 12.96
N ASN A 155 11.87 -4.69 12.49
CA ASN A 155 11.67 -3.30 12.91
C ASN A 155 11.07 -2.41 11.83
N ASN A 156 11.33 -2.63 10.55
CA ASN A 156 11.05 -1.66 9.49
C ASN A 156 10.00 -2.14 8.49
N ALA A 157 9.26 -1.17 7.96
CA ALA A 157 8.34 -1.35 6.85
C ALA A 157 8.53 -0.25 5.81
N TRP A 158 8.01 -0.46 4.60
CA TRP A 158 8.10 0.50 3.51
C TRP A 158 6.97 1.51 3.51
N PHE A 159 7.31 2.75 3.14
CA PHE A 159 6.38 3.84 2.91
C PHE A 159 6.70 4.54 1.58
N GLN A 160 5.69 5.21 1.02
CA GLN A 160 5.86 6.20 -0.05
C GLN A 160 5.74 7.60 0.55
N GLU A 161 6.68 8.48 0.23
CA GLU A 161 6.64 9.91 0.54
C GLU A 161 6.25 10.72 -0.69
N PHE A 162 5.28 11.62 -0.54
CA PHE A 162 4.73 12.50 -1.55
C PHE A 162 5.08 13.95 -1.22
N PHE A 163 5.73 14.65 -2.15
CA PHE A 163 6.17 16.03 -1.99
C PHE A 163 5.27 16.98 -2.78
N ALA A 164 4.96 18.14 -2.23
CA ALA A 164 4.05 19.13 -2.83
C ALA A 164 4.41 19.61 -4.26
N ASN A 165 5.62 19.33 -4.75
CA ASN A 165 6.05 19.60 -6.12
C ASN A 165 5.70 18.47 -7.12
N GLY A 166 4.85 17.51 -6.74
CA GLY A 166 4.45 16.38 -7.58
C GLY A 166 5.46 15.23 -7.64
N VAL A 167 6.60 15.35 -6.95
CA VAL A 167 7.58 14.27 -6.81
C VAL A 167 7.15 13.34 -5.69
N SER A 168 7.54 12.07 -5.77
CA SER A 168 7.42 11.13 -4.65
C SER A 168 8.63 10.20 -4.60
N THR A 169 8.89 9.58 -3.46
CA THR A 169 9.96 8.59 -3.31
C THR A 169 9.60 7.52 -2.29
N GLN A 170 10.23 6.36 -2.42
CA GLN A 170 10.13 5.28 -1.45
C GLN A 170 11.11 5.49 -0.28
N GLY A 171 10.76 4.95 0.87
CA GLY A 171 11.64 4.82 2.03
C GLY A 171 11.21 3.64 2.90
N ASN A 172 12.06 3.25 3.84
CA ASN A 172 11.69 2.33 4.91
C ASN A 172 12.15 2.87 6.25
N ILE A 173 11.36 2.58 7.29
CA ILE A 173 11.60 3.07 8.66
C ILE A 173 10.81 2.23 9.65
N ILE A 174 11.04 2.48 10.94
CA ILE A 174 10.45 1.75 12.06
C ILE A 174 8.91 1.69 11.97
N LYS A 175 8.37 0.49 12.17
CA LYS A 175 6.94 0.14 12.06
C LYS A 175 6.03 0.93 13.00
N SER A 176 6.54 1.39 14.13
CA SER A 176 5.78 2.17 15.11
C SER A 176 5.64 3.64 14.74
N ASN A 177 6.30 4.13 13.69
CA ASN A 177 6.09 5.49 13.22
C ASN A 177 4.67 5.65 12.66
N THR A 178 4.11 6.83 12.84
CA THR A 178 2.73 7.13 12.49
C THR A 178 2.66 7.83 11.14
N TYR A 179 2.10 7.17 10.12
CA TYR A 179 1.95 7.70 8.76
C TYR A 179 0.50 7.57 8.25
N GLY A 180 0.24 8.14 7.07
CA GLY A 180 -1.04 8.04 6.38
C GLY A 180 -1.29 6.63 5.84
N VAL A 181 -2.56 6.35 5.57
CA VAL A 181 -3.02 5.10 4.97
C VAL A 181 -3.96 5.43 3.82
N ARG A 182 -3.65 4.90 2.63
CA ARG A 182 -4.53 4.95 1.46
C ARG A 182 -4.84 3.52 1.05
N CYS A 183 -6.12 3.18 1.02
CA CYS A 183 -6.57 1.84 0.67
C CYS A 183 -6.78 1.72 -0.84
N ALA A 184 -6.54 0.52 -1.36
CA ALA A 184 -6.81 0.16 -2.74
C ALA A 184 -7.71 -1.08 -2.82
N ARG A 185 -8.32 -1.28 -3.98
CA ARG A 185 -9.16 -2.42 -4.29
C ARG A 185 -9.01 -2.80 -5.76
N VAL A 186 -9.23 -4.07 -6.08
CA VAL A 186 -9.36 -4.55 -7.46
C VAL A 186 -10.83 -4.84 -7.79
N PHE A 187 -11.28 -4.36 -8.95
CA PHE A 187 -12.53 -4.77 -9.58
C PHE A 187 -12.22 -5.76 -10.71
N GLY A 188 -12.93 -6.89 -10.75
CA GLY A 188 -13.03 -7.75 -11.92
C GLY A 188 -14.47 -7.73 -12.41
N LEU A 189 -14.70 -7.43 -13.69
CA LEU A 189 -16.02 -7.67 -14.31
C LEU A 189 -16.13 -9.16 -14.60
N SER A 190 -16.96 -9.88 -13.84
CA SER A 190 -17.37 -11.26 -14.11
C SER A 190 -18.49 -11.33 -15.13
#